data_AF-A0A355UWJ4-F1
#
_entry.id   AF-A0A355UWJ4-F1
#
_cell.length_a   1.000
_cell.length_b   1.000
_cell.length_c   1.000
_cell.angle_alpha   90.00
_cell.angle_beta   90.00
_cell.angle_gamma   90.00
#
_symmetry.space_group_name_H-M   'P 1'
#
loop_
_entity.id
_entity.type
_entity.pdbx_description
1 polymer ?
#
loop_
_entity_poly.entity_id
_entity_poly.type
_entity_poly.pdbx_seq_one_letter_code
_entity_poly.pdbx_strand_id
1 'polypeptide(L)'
;MKNTFDEMYQAIQSSKDDKKIMKNNMLKKPKWLKNNKKDELNKIYEKQKDFWEHGRIAFGCVVQANTRLFSMGNSYNCPANFIYTYDEYYYENPDKFHELAHDIYCLKESEAELSAEEKYISELLFSEYKRDFHIPVPDNMTDGHKVFLTTVMVDRDHIPMHKLCNFFYPMLTLENDSPDAIILPIWYWSGNFIYDFNFMCDNKIRPYMPDESDFTVDDAIKFGMGRSFRLEHPLAFWFFTFCKILAFAVPLIVFGIIVDKFIEYMEGIAVIMSFFSAVFIGFGLLSFVGSFMEQYLGDKTTKCMFIVGGVAAVWVLLLCIFFR
;
A
#
# COMPACT_ATOMS: atom_id res chain seq x y z
N MET A 1 15.80 -15.61 5.58
CA MET A 1 16.10 -14.17 5.82
C MET A 1 17.50 -13.87 6.36
N LYS A 2 18.27 -14.79 6.95
CA LYS A 2 19.63 -14.46 7.46
C LYS A 2 20.59 -13.94 6.38
N ASN A 3 20.75 -14.70 5.29
CA ASN A 3 21.59 -14.29 4.14
C ASN A 3 21.13 -12.94 3.54
N THR A 4 19.82 -12.67 3.59
CA THR A 4 19.18 -11.43 3.14
C THR A 4 19.72 -10.22 3.90
N PHE A 5 19.83 -10.30 5.24
CA PHE A 5 20.37 -9.19 6.05
C PHE A 5 21.88 -9.05 5.94
N ASP A 6 22.62 -10.15 5.75
CA ASP A 6 24.05 -10.08 5.50
C ASP A 6 24.34 -9.33 4.18
N GLU A 7 23.58 -9.61 3.11
CA GLU A 7 23.66 -8.88 1.84
C GLU A 7 23.41 -7.38 2.02
N MET A 8 22.35 -7.02 2.77
CA MET A 8 22.04 -5.62 3.07
C MET A 8 23.17 -4.95 3.86
N TYR A 9 23.76 -5.65 4.85
CA TYR A 9 24.86 -5.13 5.65
C TYR A 9 26.09 -4.86 4.78
N GLN A 10 26.44 -5.78 3.88
CA GLN A 10 27.54 -5.57 2.93
C GLN A 10 27.29 -4.37 2.01
N ALA A 11 26.05 -4.19 1.53
CA ALA A 11 25.68 -3.04 0.73
C ALA A 11 25.89 -1.71 1.49
N ILE A 12 25.52 -1.65 2.77
CA ILE A 12 25.81 -0.48 3.63
C ILE A 12 27.32 -0.23 3.70
N GLN A 13 28.13 -1.25 4.05
CA GLN A 13 29.58 -1.10 4.19
C GLN A 13 30.24 -0.59 2.90
N SER A 14 29.84 -1.12 1.73
CA SER A 14 30.38 -0.69 0.43
C SER A 14 30.07 0.77 0.07
N SER A 15 29.06 1.36 0.71
CA SER A 15 28.58 2.71 0.40
C SER A 15 29.06 3.79 1.35
N LYS A 16 29.75 3.42 2.45
CA LYS A 16 30.16 4.35 3.52
C LYS A 16 31.04 5.50 3.03
N ASP A 17 31.88 5.26 2.03
CA ASP A 17 32.82 6.27 1.49
C ASP A 17 32.21 7.13 0.37
N ASP A 18 31.03 6.79 -0.15
CA ASP A 18 30.36 7.56 -1.19
C ASP A 18 29.52 8.70 -0.59
N LYS A 19 30.07 9.92 -0.62
CA LYS A 19 29.41 11.13 -0.12
C LYS A 19 28.06 11.42 -0.77
N LYS A 20 27.85 11.03 -2.04
CA LYS A 20 26.58 11.26 -2.75
C LYS A 20 25.52 10.30 -2.24
N ILE A 21 25.87 9.03 -2.05
CA ILE A 21 24.96 8.03 -1.47
C ILE A 21 24.63 8.41 -0.03
N MET A 22 25.63 8.75 0.79
CA MET A 22 25.43 9.19 2.18
C MET A 22 24.52 10.42 2.29
N LYS A 23 24.56 11.34 1.33
CA LYS A 23 23.62 12.49 1.32
C LYS A 23 22.18 12.06 1.08
N ASN A 24 21.95 11.07 0.21
CA ASN A 24 20.61 10.55 -0.08
C ASN A 24 20.05 9.69 1.06
N ASN A 25 20.93 9.08 1.85
CA ASN A 25 20.61 8.31 3.04
C ASN A 25 20.03 9.14 4.19
N MET A 26 20.27 10.46 4.21
CA MET A 26 19.78 11.30 5.29
C MET A 26 18.29 11.62 5.13
N LEU A 27 17.52 11.31 6.17
CA LEU A 27 16.14 11.72 6.38
C LEU A 27 15.99 13.24 6.27
N LYS A 28 14.98 13.66 5.51
CA LYS A 28 14.66 15.09 5.36
C LYS A 28 13.72 15.52 6.47
N LYS A 29 14.19 16.44 7.35
CA LYS A 29 13.37 16.96 8.46
C LYS A 29 12.14 17.72 7.92
N PRO A 30 10.90 17.28 8.22
CA PRO A 30 9.69 17.92 7.70
C PRO A 30 9.45 19.28 8.38
N LYS A 31 8.74 20.17 7.69
CA LYS A 31 8.48 21.55 8.18
C LYS A 31 7.78 21.57 9.54
N TRP A 32 6.82 20.68 9.77
CA TRP A 32 6.09 20.61 11.03
C TRP A 32 7.02 20.31 12.22
N LEU A 33 8.01 19.43 12.04
CA LEU A 33 8.97 19.09 13.08
C LEU A 33 10.01 20.19 13.27
N LYS A 34 10.43 20.88 12.19
CA LYS A 34 11.29 22.08 12.29
C LYS A 34 10.66 23.17 13.17
N ASN A 35 9.34 23.30 13.11
CA ASN A 35 8.59 24.26 13.90
C ASN A 35 8.37 23.80 15.35
N ASN A 36 8.46 22.50 15.64
CA ASN A 36 8.34 21.94 16.97
C ASN A 36 9.69 21.40 17.49
N LYS A 37 10.55 22.30 17.98
CA LYS A 37 11.90 21.94 18.44
C LYS A 37 11.93 21.06 19.70
N LYS A 38 10.84 20.99 20.45
CA LYS A 38 10.74 20.19 21.69
C LYS A 38 10.29 18.76 21.43
N ASP A 39 9.89 18.44 20.20
CA ASP A 39 9.49 17.08 19.85
C ASP A 39 10.70 16.15 19.85
N GLU A 40 10.59 15.04 20.55
CA GLU A 40 11.65 14.05 20.73
C GLU A 40 12.12 13.42 19.41
N LEU A 41 11.29 13.44 18.36
CA LEU A 41 11.68 12.99 17.01
C LEU A 41 12.83 13.82 16.41
N ASN A 42 13.11 15.02 16.95
CA ASN A 42 14.27 15.79 16.52
C ASN A 42 15.59 15.04 16.74
N LYS A 43 15.66 14.19 17.78
CA LYS A 43 16.83 13.37 18.11
C LYS A 43 17.18 12.39 16.99
N ILE A 44 16.19 11.91 16.22
CA ILE A 44 16.45 10.99 15.08
C ILE A 44 17.35 11.68 14.06
N TYR A 45 17.12 12.97 13.83
CA TYR A 45 17.86 13.73 12.83
C TYR A 45 19.28 14.08 13.27
N GLU A 46 19.51 14.16 14.58
CA GLU A 46 20.81 14.43 15.19
C GLU A 46 21.70 13.18 15.14
N LYS A 47 21.11 11.99 15.31
CA LYS A 47 21.81 10.70 15.35
C LYS A 47 21.94 9.97 14.00
N GLN A 48 21.47 10.56 12.90
CA GLN A 48 21.48 9.88 11.60
C GLN A 48 22.86 9.34 11.22
N LYS A 49 23.92 10.10 11.52
CA LYS A 49 25.28 9.67 11.25
C LYS A 49 25.65 8.40 12.04
N ASP A 50 25.24 8.33 13.29
CA ASP A 50 25.53 7.20 14.18
C ASP A 50 24.86 5.92 13.68
N PHE A 51 23.61 6.00 13.19
CA PHE A 51 22.94 4.86 12.54
C PHE A 51 23.77 4.26 11.41
N TRP A 52 24.38 5.08 10.56
CA TRP A 52 25.18 4.60 9.43
C TRP A 52 26.56 4.05 9.83
N GLU A 53 27.16 4.62 10.87
CA GLU A 53 28.48 4.20 11.34
C GLU A 53 28.41 2.93 12.19
N HIS A 54 27.45 2.88 13.12
CA HIS A 54 27.37 1.89 14.20
C HIS A 54 26.09 1.04 14.18
N GLY A 55 25.15 1.33 13.28
CA GLY A 55 23.86 0.65 13.27
C GLY A 55 23.95 -0.82 12.87
N ARG A 56 23.03 -1.60 13.44
CA ARG A 56 22.80 -3.01 13.14
C ARG A 56 21.45 -3.17 12.45
N ILE A 57 21.39 -4.09 11.49
CA ILE A 57 20.13 -4.41 10.80
C ILE A 57 19.25 -5.27 11.72
N ALA A 58 17.99 -4.86 11.86
CA ALA A 58 16.95 -5.58 12.57
C ALA A 58 15.74 -5.83 11.65
N PHE A 59 14.94 -6.84 11.98
CA PHE A 59 13.66 -7.08 11.32
C PHE A 59 12.56 -6.30 12.02
N GLY A 60 11.89 -5.40 11.29
CA GLY A 60 10.84 -4.55 11.82
C GLY A 60 9.45 -4.92 11.30
N CYS A 61 8.43 -4.73 12.14
CA CYS A 61 7.02 -4.85 11.78
C CYS A 61 6.25 -3.60 12.23
N VAL A 62 5.41 -3.04 11.36
CA VAL A 62 4.54 -1.91 11.67
C VAL A 62 3.51 -2.32 12.72
N VAL A 63 3.38 -1.53 13.79
CA VAL A 63 2.31 -1.68 14.80
C VAL A 63 1.20 -0.67 14.55
N GLN A 64 1.58 0.61 14.42
CA GLN A 64 0.64 1.71 14.25
C GLN A 64 1.30 2.78 13.40
N ALA A 65 0.57 3.32 12.43
CA ALA A 65 1.10 4.36 11.57
C ALA A 65 0.05 5.45 11.31
N ASN A 66 0.52 6.67 11.07
CA ASN A 66 -0.35 7.74 10.65
C ASN A 66 -1.03 7.36 9.31
N THR A 67 -2.35 7.50 9.22
CA THR A 67 -3.15 7.13 8.03
C THR A 67 -2.64 7.78 6.73
N ARG A 68 -2.00 8.95 6.84
CA ARG A 68 -1.37 9.61 5.71
C ARG A 68 -0.35 8.71 5.03
N LEU A 69 0.43 7.93 5.79
CA LEU A 69 1.51 7.07 5.28
C LEU A 69 1.03 5.99 4.30
N PHE A 70 -0.26 5.66 4.28
CA PHE A 70 -0.83 4.65 3.37
C PHE A 70 -1.34 5.24 2.03
N SER A 71 -1.55 6.56 1.95
CA SER A 71 -2.03 7.21 0.71
C SER A 71 -0.88 7.62 -0.21
N MET A 72 -1.09 7.41 -1.51
CA MET A 72 -0.21 7.95 -2.55
C MET A 72 -0.46 9.45 -2.74
N GLY A 73 0.58 10.21 -3.06
CA GLY A 73 0.48 11.63 -3.41
C GLY A 73 0.55 12.60 -2.24
N ASN A 74 0.58 12.10 -1.01
CA ASN A 74 0.90 12.90 0.17
C ASN A 74 2.43 12.95 0.35
N SER A 75 3.00 14.16 0.41
CA SER A 75 4.46 14.38 0.54
C SER A 75 4.93 14.49 2.00
N TYR A 76 4.05 14.27 2.97
CA TYR A 76 4.42 14.36 4.38
C TYR A 76 5.02 13.04 4.89
N ASN A 77 6.27 13.15 5.35
CA ASN A 77 6.90 12.18 6.25
C ASN A 77 6.28 12.33 7.64
N CYS A 78 5.90 11.19 8.22
CA CYS A 78 5.16 11.11 9.48
C CYS A 78 5.76 10.01 10.37
N PRO A 79 5.56 10.11 11.69
CA PRO A 79 5.97 9.04 12.59
C PRO A 79 5.07 7.81 12.46
N ALA A 80 5.63 6.66 12.82
CA ALA A 80 4.94 5.39 13.00
C ALA A 80 5.63 4.59 14.11
N ASN A 81 4.86 3.74 14.79
CA ASN A 81 5.36 2.80 15.79
C ASN A 81 5.62 1.45 15.12
N PHE A 82 6.78 0.89 15.41
CA PHE A 82 7.26 -0.39 14.92
C PHE A 82 7.71 -1.23 16.10
N ILE A 83 7.51 -2.54 16.01
CA ILE A 83 8.34 -3.48 16.75
C ILE A 83 9.53 -3.90 15.89
N TYR A 84 10.66 -4.18 16.53
CA TYR A 84 11.79 -4.80 15.87
C TYR A 84 12.46 -5.86 16.75
N THR A 85 13.19 -6.76 16.09
CA THR A 85 13.93 -7.83 16.75
C THR A 85 15.20 -8.19 16.00
N TYR A 86 16.12 -8.81 16.74
CA TYR A 86 17.30 -9.49 16.19
C TYR A 86 17.17 -11.02 16.26
N ASP A 87 16.08 -11.53 16.84
CA ASP A 87 15.88 -12.94 17.09
C ASP A 87 15.51 -13.68 15.80
N GLU A 88 16.25 -14.76 15.51
CA GLU A 88 16.06 -15.56 14.30
C GLU A 88 14.69 -16.26 14.29
N TYR A 89 14.08 -16.49 15.45
CA TYR A 89 12.75 -17.09 15.56
C TYR A 89 11.70 -16.37 14.71
N TYR A 90 11.63 -15.04 14.79
CA TYR A 90 10.67 -14.24 14.03
C TYR A 90 11.03 -14.12 12.55
N TYR A 91 12.26 -14.47 12.17
CA TYR A 91 12.65 -14.51 10.76
C TYR A 91 12.11 -15.75 10.07
N GLU A 92 12.00 -16.85 10.81
CA GLU A 92 11.43 -18.11 10.36
C GLU A 92 9.91 -18.14 10.51
N ASN A 93 9.37 -17.31 11.42
CA ASN A 93 7.94 -17.21 11.72
C ASN A 93 7.43 -15.76 11.58
N PRO A 94 7.45 -15.17 10.38
CA PRO A 94 7.03 -13.78 10.17
C PRO A 94 5.55 -13.55 10.54
N ASP A 95 4.69 -14.55 10.35
CA ASP A 95 3.28 -14.47 10.74
C ASP A 95 3.12 -14.28 12.26
N LYS A 96 3.92 -14.96 13.07
CA LYS A 96 3.95 -14.78 14.54
C LYS A 96 4.40 -13.37 14.92
N PHE A 97 5.34 -12.80 14.17
CA PHE A 97 5.80 -11.44 14.42
C PHE A 97 4.72 -10.40 14.08
N HIS A 98 3.95 -10.65 13.02
CA HIS A 98 2.83 -9.81 12.66
C HIS A 98 1.65 -9.95 13.64
N GLU A 99 1.33 -11.17 14.09
CA GLU A 99 0.36 -11.42 15.17
C GLU A 99 0.75 -10.63 16.42
N LEU A 100 2.02 -10.68 16.85
CA LEU A 100 2.50 -9.88 17.97
C LEU A 100 2.31 -8.37 17.76
N ALA A 101 2.61 -7.85 16.56
CA ALA A 101 2.39 -6.44 16.25
C ALA A 101 0.90 -6.06 16.35
N HIS A 102 0.01 -6.96 15.92
CA HIS A 102 -1.43 -6.79 16.04
C HIS A 102 -1.90 -6.82 17.50
N ASP A 103 -1.43 -7.78 18.29
CA ASP A 103 -1.75 -7.89 19.72
C ASP A 103 -1.33 -6.64 20.50
N ILE A 104 -0.14 -6.12 20.20
CA ILE A 104 0.36 -4.85 20.76
C ILE A 104 -0.56 -3.69 20.37
N TYR A 105 -1.00 -3.62 19.10
CA TYR A 105 -1.95 -2.59 18.66
C TYR A 105 -3.28 -2.68 19.43
N CYS A 106 -3.80 -3.89 19.62
CA CYS A 106 -5.05 -4.15 20.34
C CYS A 106 -5.01 -3.76 21.82
N LEU A 107 -3.82 -3.63 22.44
CA LEU A 107 -3.69 -3.09 23.81
C LEU A 107 -4.28 -1.68 23.95
N LYS A 108 -4.31 -0.89 22.87
CA LYS A 108 -4.92 0.46 22.85
C LYS A 108 -6.42 0.43 23.17
N GLU A 109 -7.10 -0.66 22.84
CA GLU A 109 -8.56 -0.80 22.94
C GLU A 109 -8.98 -1.86 23.98
N SER A 110 -8.02 -2.39 24.74
CA SER A 110 -8.28 -3.46 25.71
C SER A 110 -9.02 -2.96 26.94
N GLU A 111 -10.12 -3.64 27.28
CA GLU A 111 -10.86 -3.46 28.54
C GLU A 111 -10.36 -4.41 29.66
N ALA A 112 -9.39 -5.28 29.36
CA ALA A 112 -8.87 -6.26 30.31
C ALA A 112 -7.92 -5.64 31.34
N GLU A 113 -7.70 -6.36 32.46
CA GLU A 113 -6.66 -5.99 33.42
C GLU A 113 -5.27 -6.23 32.81
N LEU A 114 -4.62 -5.14 32.40
CA LEU A 114 -3.26 -5.13 31.87
C LEU A 114 -2.21 -5.08 32.98
N SER A 115 -1.06 -5.72 32.72
CA SER A 115 0.17 -5.54 33.51
C SER A 115 0.65 -4.07 33.48
N ALA A 116 1.60 -3.72 34.33
CA ALA A 116 2.13 -2.35 34.37
C ALA A 116 2.82 -1.98 33.05
N GLU A 117 3.55 -2.93 32.47
CA GLU A 117 4.28 -2.79 31.22
C GLU A 117 3.32 -2.71 30.02
N GLU A 118 2.28 -3.54 29.99
CA GLU A 118 1.23 -3.49 28.97
C GLU A 118 0.44 -2.18 29.02
N LYS A 119 0.13 -1.68 30.23
CA LYS A 119 -0.49 -0.35 30.43
C LYS A 119 0.38 0.77 29.86
N TYR A 120 1.69 0.71 30.08
CA TYR A 120 2.61 1.70 29.54
C TYR A 120 2.56 1.75 28.01
N ILE A 121 2.59 0.58 27.36
CA ILE A 121 2.49 0.46 25.90
C ILE A 121 1.11 0.95 25.42
N SER A 122 0.02 0.55 26.09
CA SER A 122 -1.34 1.00 25.76
C SER A 122 -1.44 2.53 25.79
N GLU A 123 -0.94 3.18 26.84
CA GLU A 123 -0.92 4.64 26.95
C GLU A 123 -0.07 5.34 25.87
N LEU A 124 1.07 4.74 25.51
CA LEU A 124 1.94 5.22 24.43
C LEU A 124 1.18 5.22 23.09
N LEU A 125 0.51 4.11 22.76
CA LEU A 125 -0.27 3.96 21.52
C LEU A 125 -1.54 4.81 21.51
N PHE A 126 -2.18 4.97 22.67
CA PHE A 126 -3.38 5.80 22.82
C PHE A 126 -3.08 7.29 22.69
N SER A 127 -1.98 7.75 23.28
CA SER A 127 -1.63 9.17 23.27
C SER A 127 -1.36 9.71 21.86
N GLU A 128 -0.85 8.89 20.94
CA GLU A 128 -0.42 9.22 19.55
C GLU A 128 0.59 10.39 19.42
N TYR A 129 0.86 11.13 20.50
CA TYR A 129 1.77 12.27 20.60
C TYR A 129 3.01 11.97 21.45
N LYS A 130 2.95 10.97 22.34
CA LYS A 130 4.14 10.44 23.01
C LYS A 130 5.09 9.82 21.98
N ARG A 131 6.39 9.94 22.26
CA ARG A 131 7.50 9.49 21.40
C ARG A 131 8.46 8.74 22.31
N ASP A 132 8.34 7.43 22.29
CA ASP A 132 9.24 6.57 23.04
C ASP A 132 10.02 5.69 22.08
N PHE A 133 11.22 5.36 22.51
CA PHE A 133 12.21 4.61 21.75
C PHE A 133 12.67 3.46 22.63
N HIS A 134 13.00 2.32 22.02
CA HIS A 134 13.59 1.19 22.71
C HIS A 134 12.80 0.63 23.91
N ILE A 135 11.47 0.56 23.80
CA ILE A 135 10.63 0.01 24.87
C ILE A 135 10.61 -1.51 24.75
N PRO A 136 11.11 -2.28 25.73
CA PRO A 136 11.03 -3.73 25.67
C PRO A 136 9.57 -4.18 25.70
N VAL A 137 9.20 -5.08 24.77
CA VAL A 137 7.88 -5.71 24.79
C VAL A 137 7.86 -6.76 25.92
N PRO A 138 6.79 -6.82 26.74
CA PRO A 138 6.70 -7.75 27.86
C PRO A 138 6.91 -9.22 27.48
N ASP A 139 7.68 -9.95 28.28
CA ASP A 139 8.02 -11.36 28.02
C ASP A 139 6.79 -12.28 27.89
N ASN A 140 5.68 -11.94 28.55
CA ASN A 140 4.42 -12.68 28.46
C ASN A 140 3.73 -12.55 27.09
N MET A 141 4.07 -11.52 26.30
CA MET A 141 3.59 -11.36 24.93
C MET A 141 4.55 -11.98 23.90
N THR A 142 5.84 -12.09 24.25
CA THR A 142 6.89 -12.49 23.30
C THR A 142 7.39 -13.92 23.50
N ASP A 143 6.83 -14.68 24.45
CA ASP A 143 7.34 -16.00 24.88
C ASP A 143 8.84 -15.96 25.27
N GLY A 144 9.29 -14.83 25.84
CA GLY A 144 10.68 -14.60 26.23
C GLY A 144 11.62 -14.21 25.09
N HIS A 145 11.12 -14.01 23.86
CA HIS A 145 11.91 -13.48 22.76
C HIS A 145 12.11 -11.96 22.90
N LYS A 146 13.31 -11.49 22.53
CA LYS A 146 13.65 -10.06 22.64
C LYS A 146 13.03 -9.26 21.50
N VAL A 147 12.03 -8.44 21.83
CA VAL A 147 11.36 -7.53 20.91
C VAL A 147 11.27 -6.15 21.55
N PHE A 148 11.46 -5.12 20.74
CA PHE A 148 11.41 -3.73 21.19
C PHE A 148 10.41 -2.95 20.36
N LEU A 149 9.59 -2.14 21.02
CA LEU A 149 8.70 -1.16 20.43
C LEU A 149 9.42 0.20 20.34
N THR A 150 9.33 0.85 19.19
CA THR A 150 9.97 2.15 18.96
C THR A 150 9.15 3.01 17.99
N THR A 151 9.16 4.33 18.22
CA THR A 151 8.67 5.30 17.24
C THR A 151 9.77 5.65 16.24
N VAL A 152 9.49 5.49 14.95
CA VAL A 152 10.39 5.94 13.87
C VAL A 152 9.76 7.05 13.05
N MET A 153 10.60 7.84 12.38
CA MET A 153 10.16 8.71 11.30
C MET A 153 10.17 7.92 9.98
N VAL A 154 9.02 7.81 9.33
CA VAL A 154 8.93 7.17 8.01
C VAL A 154 9.26 8.21 6.93
N ASP A 155 10.42 8.05 6.29
CA ASP A 155 10.75 8.79 5.07
C ASP A 155 10.23 8.04 3.85
N ARG A 156 9.32 8.67 3.11
CA ARG A 156 8.70 8.08 1.93
C ARG A 156 9.69 7.84 0.80
N ASP A 157 10.80 8.58 0.74
CA ASP A 157 11.84 8.33 -0.26
C ASP A 157 12.60 7.02 0.04
N HIS A 158 12.49 6.49 1.27
CA HIS A 158 13.22 5.32 1.74
C HIS A 158 12.42 4.02 1.66
N ILE A 159 11.13 4.07 1.31
CA ILE A 159 10.26 2.89 1.25
C ILE A 159 9.66 2.67 -0.15
N PRO A 160 9.30 1.43 -0.49
CA PRO A 160 8.65 1.11 -1.77
C PRO A 160 7.36 1.91 -1.99
N MET A 161 7.11 2.26 -3.25
CA MET A 161 5.92 3.01 -3.69
C MET A 161 5.68 4.36 -2.98
N HIS A 162 6.65 4.85 -2.20
CA HIS A 162 6.53 6.05 -1.37
C HIS A 162 5.38 6.01 -0.36
N LYS A 163 4.97 4.83 0.09
CA LYS A 163 3.90 4.62 1.09
C LYS A 163 4.13 3.34 1.88
N LEU A 164 3.52 3.25 3.07
CA LEU A 164 3.41 1.96 3.75
C LEU A 164 2.41 1.09 2.99
N CYS A 165 2.87 -0.06 2.51
CA CYS A 165 2.08 -1.03 1.74
C CYS A 165 2.29 -2.47 2.19
N ASN A 166 3.11 -2.68 3.22
CA ASN A 166 3.39 -3.97 3.82
C ASN A 166 3.51 -3.79 5.34
N PHE A 167 3.72 -4.88 6.07
CA PHE A 167 3.96 -4.90 7.51
C PHE A 167 5.45 -4.88 7.83
N PHE A 168 6.26 -5.56 7.01
CA PHE A 168 7.66 -5.81 7.32
C PHE A 168 8.62 -4.84 6.64
N TYR A 169 9.56 -4.32 7.42
CA TYR A 169 10.57 -3.39 6.95
C TYR A 169 11.91 -3.70 7.63
N PRO A 170 13.04 -3.73 6.88
CA PRO A 170 14.34 -3.81 7.49
C PRO A 170 14.64 -2.46 8.17
N MET A 171 15.18 -2.53 9.38
CA MET A 171 15.47 -1.35 10.19
C MET A 171 16.96 -1.29 10.48
N LEU A 172 17.50 -0.07 10.54
CA LEU A 172 18.86 0.19 11.01
C LEU A 172 18.75 0.73 12.44
N THR A 173 19.37 0.03 13.37
CA THR A 173 19.12 0.20 14.80
C THR A 173 20.40 0.41 15.60
N LEU A 174 20.33 1.20 16.67
CA LEU A 174 21.42 1.47 17.61
C LEU A 174 21.12 0.76 18.93
N GLU A 175 21.91 -0.26 19.27
CA GLU A 175 21.72 -1.02 20.51
C GLU A 175 21.94 -0.14 21.74
N ASN A 176 20.99 -0.17 22.69
CA ASN A 176 21.02 0.57 23.95
C ASN A 176 21.12 2.10 23.80
N ASP A 177 20.63 2.66 22.70
CA ASP A 177 20.57 4.11 22.50
C ASP A 177 19.13 4.59 22.26
N SER A 178 18.87 5.90 22.26
CA SER A 178 17.55 6.46 21.95
C SER A 178 17.69 7.80 21.23
N PRO A 179 17.03 8.01 20.07
CA PRO A 179 16.28 7.02 19.29
C PRO A 179 17.15 5.88 18.79
N ASP A 180 16.55 4.71 18.70
CA ASP A 180 17.20 3.43 18.47
C ASP A 180 16.95 2.87 17.09
N ALA A 181 16.09 3.47 16.25
CA ALA A 181 15.76 2.91 14.96
C ALA A 181 15.44 3.94 13.86
N ILE A 182 15.83 3.59 12.63
CA ILE A 182 15.33 4.17 11.37
C ILE A 182 14.98 3.03 10.40
N ILE A 183 14.09 3.27 9.45
CA ILE A 183 13.86 2.31 8.36
C ILE A 183 15.08 2.32 7.44
N LEU A 184 15.59 1.14 7.09
CA LEU A 184 16.66 1.01 6.11
C LEU A 184 16.12 1.44 4.74
N PRO A 185 16.77 2.36 4.01
CA PRO A 185 16.34 2.77 2.68
C PRO A 185 16.30 1.63 1.66
N ILE A 186 15.29 1.67 0.80
CA ILE A 186 14.98 0.64 -0.20
C ILE A 186 16.16 0.26 -1.11
N TRP A 187 17.06 1.19 -1.42
CA TRP A 187 18.22 0.90 -2.27
C TRP A 187 19.27 -0.01 -1.62
N TYR A 188 19.16 -0.28 -0.31
CA TYR A 188 19.96 -1.28 0.38
C TYR A 188 19.27 -2.63 0.49
N TRP A 189 17.99 -2.74 0.15
CA TRP A 189 17.25 -3.97 0.33
C TRP A 189 17.76 -5.02 -0.64
N SER A 190 18.03 -6.23 -0.14
CA SER A 190 18.41 -7.35 -1.00
C SER A 190 17.29 -7.67 -2.01
N GLY A 191 17.66 -8.26 -3.16
CA GLY A 191 16.68 -8.71 -4.15
C GLY A 191 15.66 -9.71 -3.59
N ASN A 192 16.10 -10.61 -2.71
CA ASN A 192 15.22 -11.60 -2.06
C ASN A 192 14.16 -10.90 -1.18
N PHE A 193 14.57 -9.94 -0.34
CA PHE A 193 13.62 -9.18 0.48
C PHE A 193 12.62 -8.40 -0.37
N ILE A 194 13.07 -7.77 -1.47
CA ILE A 194 12.17 -7.05 -2.38
C ILE A 194 11.17 -8.01 -3.03
N TYR A 195 11.61 -9.20 -3.42
CA TYR A 195 10.73 -10.23 -3.98
C TYR A 195 9.65 -10.65 -2.98
N ASP A 196 10.05 -10.98 -1.75
CA ASP A 196 9.13 -11.36 -0.68
C ASP A 196 8.17 -10.21 -0.33
N PHE A 197 8.70 -8.98 -0.25
CA PHE A 197 7.93 -7.76 -0.04
C PHE A 197 6.86 -7.56 -1.11
N ASN A 198 7.23 -7.67 -2.39
CA ASN A 198 6.30 -7.49 -3.51
C ASN A 198 5.26 -8.62 -3.54
N PHE A 199 5.65 -9.86 -3.28
CA PHE A 199 4.73 -10.98 -3.19
C PHE A 199 3.64 -10.75 -2.13
N MET A 200 4.01 -10.23 -0.96
CA MET A 200 3.05 -9.88 0.10
C MET A 200 2.14 -8.71 -0.29
N CYS A 201 2.68 -7.67 -0.94
CA CYS A 201 1.91 -6.53 -1.45
C CYS A 201 0.88 -6.94 -2.52
N ASP A 202 1.29 -7.76 -3.48
CA ASP A 202 0.49 -8.14 -4.64
C ASP A 202 -0.62 -9.14 -4.30
N ASN A 203 -0.37 -10.02 -3.31
CA ASN A 203 -1.37 -10.98 -2.85
C ASN A 203 -2.46 -10.38 -1.95
N LYS A 204 -2.51 -9.04 -1.80
CA LYS A 204 -3.52 -8.32 -1.01
C LYS A 204 -3.70 -8.94 0.39
N ILE A 205 -2.63 -9.31 1.07
CA ILE A 205 -2.67 -9.46 2.54
C ILE A 205 -2.85 -8.03 3.06
N ARG A 206 -4.10 -7.56 3.06
CA ARG A 206 -4.41 -6.16 3.34
C ARG A 206 -4.01 -5.90 4.80
N PRO A 207 -3.29 -4.81 5.10
CA PRO A 207 -3.28 -4.29 6.46
C PRO A 207 -4.72 -4.17 6.94
N TYR A 208 -4.98 -4.68 8.15
CA TYR A 208 -6.23 -4.44 8.85
C TYR A 208 -6.38 -2.92 8.96
N MET A 209 -7.20 -2.34 8.08
CA MET A 209 -7.67 -0.97 8.23
C MET A 209 -8.92 -1.05 9.11
N PRO A 210 -8.97 -0.32 10.23
CA PRO A 210 -10.24 -0.11 10.93
C PRO A 210 -11.23 0.52 9.95
N ASP A 211 -12.45 0.00 9.95
CA ASP A 211 -13.54 0.21 8.99
C ASP A 211 -13.45 1.45 8.07
N GLU A 212 -13.46 1.19 6.76
CA GLU A 212 -13.75 2.17 5.70
C GLU A 212 -15.23 2.59 5.76
N SER A 213 -15.60 3.42 6.73
CA SER A 213 -16.96 3.98 6.84
C SER A 213 -17.10 5.37 6.23
N ASP A 214 -16.39 5.71 5.14
CA ASP A 214 -16.56 6.98 4.42
C ASP A 214 -16.11 6.88 2.94
N PHE A 215 -16.59 5.88 2.20
CA PHE A 215 -16.47 5.88 0.74
C PHE A 215 -17.53 6.83 0.15
N THR A 216 -17.13 8.02 -0.29
CA THR A 216 -18.07 9.01 -0.83
C THR A 216 -18.28 8.85 -2.34
N VAL A 217 -19.41 9.36 -2.86
CA VAL A 217 -19.68 9.40 -4.32
C VAL A 217 -18.62 10.22 -5.07
N ASP A 218 -18.01 11.20 -4.41
CA ASP A 218 -16.88 11.96 -4.96
C ASP A 218 -15.61 11.11 -5.12
N ASP A 219 -15.43 10.06 -4.31
CA ASP A 219 -14.31 9.11 -4.44
C ASP A 219 -14.55 8.12 -5.59
N ALA A 220 -15.81 7.74 -5.84
CA ALA A 220 -16.21 6.98 -7.03
C ALA A 220 -15.95 7.77 -8.33
N ILE A 221 -16.16 9.09 -8.30
CA ILE A 221 -15.90 9.99 -9.44
C ILE A 221 -14.40 10.30 -9.57
N LYS A 222 -13.65 10.35 -8.46
CA LYS A 222 -12.18 10.53 -8.42
C LYS A 222 -11.39 9.26 -8.65
N PHE A 223 -12.02 8.11 -8.92
CA PHE A 223 -11.35 6.87 -9.33
C PHE A 223 -10.79 6.96 -10.77
N GLY A 224 -10.09 8.05 -11.05
CA GLY A 224 -9.23 8.24 -12.20
C GLY A 224 -7.88 7.60 -11.88
N MET A 225 -7.62 6.46 -12.53
CA MET A 225 -6.31 5.82 -12.76
C MET A 225 -5.15 6.45 -11.99
N GLY A 226 -4.63 5.73 -10.99
CA GLY A 226 -3.46 6.15 -10.25
C GLY A 226 -2.33 6.55 -11.21
N ARG A 227 -1.72 7.72 -10.97
CA ARG A 227 -0.57 8.23 -11.75
C ARG A 227 0.52 7.16 -11.95
N SER A 228 0.62 6.20 -11.03
CA SER A 228 1.55 5.07 -11.04
C SER A 228 1.37 4.13 -12.24
N PHE A 229 0.16 3.72 -12.62
CA PHE A 229 -0.04 2.83 -13.78
C PHE A 229 0.35 3.51 -15.10
N ARG A 230 0.08 4.82 -15.21
CA ARG A 230 0.51 5.62 -16.37
C ARG A 230 2.04 5.71 -16.47
N LEU A 231 2.75 5.68 -15.35
CA LEU A 231 4.21 5.72 -15.30
C LEU A 231 4.83 4.35 -15.56
N GLU A 232 4.24 3.27 -15.02
CA GLU A 232 4.73 1.89 -15.16
C GLU A 232 4.43 1.30 -16.55
N HIS A 233 3.26 1.59 -17.11
CA HIS A 233 2.81 1.03 -18.39
C HIS A 233 2.17 2.09 -19.30
N PRO A 234 2.94 3.06 -19.81
CA PRO A 234 2.40 4.20 -20.57
C PRO A 234 1.65 3.78 -21.85
N LEU A 235 2.12 2.72 -22.53
CA LEU A 235 1.45 2.19 -23.73
C LEU A 235 0.13 1.48 -23.39
N ALA A 236 0.11 0.66 -22.33
CA ALA A 236 -1.11 -0.02 -21.89
C ALA A 236 -2.17 0.98 -21.41
N PHE A 237 -1.75 2.02 -20.67
CA PHE A 237 -2.61 3.11 -20.25
C PHE A 237 -3.29 3.79 -21.45
N TRP A 238 -2.52 4.13 -22.49
CA TRP A 238 -3.06 4.73 -23.70
C TRP A 238 -4.02 3.80 -24.44
N PHE A 239 -3.66 2.52 -24.58
CA PHE A 239 -4.51 1.51 -25.18
C PHE A 239 -5.85 1.38 -24.45
N PHE A 240 -5.84 1.24 -23.12
CA PHE A 240 -7.07 1.09 -22.34
C PHE A 240 -7.91 2.37 -22.29
N THR A 241 -7.26 3.54 -22.25
CA THR A 241 -7.97 4.84 -22.37
C THR A 241 -8.71 4.92 -23.70
N PHE A 242 -8.05 4.50 -24.79
CA PHE A 242 -8.67 4.41 -26.10
C PHE A 242 -9.83 3.39 -26.13
N CYS A 243 -9.66 2.21 -25.53
CA CYS A 243 -10.73 1.22 -25.40
C CYS A 243 -11.94 1.76 -24.62
N LYS A 244 -11.75 2.57 -23.57
CA LYS A 244 -12.85 3.22 -22.83
C LYS A 244 -13.63 4.19 -23.72
N ILE A 245 -12.92 5.01 -24.49
CA ILE A 245 -13.56 5.95 -25.42
C ILE A 245 -14.36 5.18 -26.47
N LEU A 246 -13.79 4.11 -27.04
CA LEU A 246 -14.48 3.27 -28.01
C LEU A 246 -15.68 2.53 -27.41
N ALA A 247 -15.55 1.98 -26.20
CA ALA A 247 -16.62 1.28 -25.48
C ALA A 247 -17.87 2.13 -25.32
N PHE A 248 -17.71 3.44 -25.14
CA PHE A 248 -18.82 4.39 -25.04
C PHE A 248 -19.29 4.89 -26.42
N ALA A 249 -18.37 5.20 -27.33
CA ALA A 249 -18.68 5.81 -28.61
C ALA A 249 -19.34 4.82 -29.60
N VAL A 250 -18.91 3.56 -29.62
CA VAL A 250 -19.39 2.56 -30.60
C VAL A 250 -20.89 2.30 -30.49
N PRO A 251 -21.47 2.05 -29.30
CA PRO A 251 -22.93 1.87 -29.16
C PRO A 251 -23.74 3.06 -29.67
N LEU A 252 -23.26 4.29 -29.44
CA LEU A 252 -23.93 5.51 -29.88
C LEU A 252 -23.84 5.72 -31.41
N ILE A 253 -22.70 5.41 -32.01
CA ILE A 253 -22.52 5.46 -33.47
C ILE A 253 -23.41 4.44 -34.15
N VAL A 254 -23.44 3.20 -33.63
CA VAL A 254 -24.31 2.13 -34.15
C VAL A 254 -25.79 2.52 -34.03
N PHE A 255 -26.19 3.09 -32.89
CA PHE A 255 -27.53 3.65 -32.71
C PHE A 255 -27.85 4.70 -33.76
N GLY A 256 -26.96 5.67 -34.00
CA GLY A 256 -27.15 6.71 -35.02
C GLY A 256 -27.36 6.14 -36.43
N ILE A 257 -26.58 5.13 -36.80
CA ILE A 257 -26.71 4.44 -38.11
C ILE A 257 -28.05 3.68 -38.21
N ILE A 258 -28.49 3.04 -37.12
CA ILE A 258 -29.77 2.32 -37.10
C ILE A 258 -30.93 3.30 -37.20
N VAL A 259 -30.90 4.41 -36.44
CA VAL A 259 -31.94 5.43 -36.51
C VAL A 259 -32.01 6.00 -37.93
N ASP A 260 -30.89 6.42 -38.51
CA ASP A 260 -30.86 6.99 -39.87
C ASP A 260 -31.52 6.06 -40.91
N LYS A 261 -31.28 4.75 -40.81
CA LYS A 261 -31.85 3.75 -41.74
C LYS A 261 -33.31 3.37 -41.48
N PHE A 262 -33.80 3.54 -40.25
CA PHE A 262 -35.09 3.00 -39.83
C PHE A 262 -36.03 4.05 -39.22
N ILE A 263 -35.69 5.34 -39.30
CA ILE A 263 -36.45 6.43 -38.66
C ILE A 263 -37.91 6.48 -39.14
N GLU A 264 -38.17 6.15 -40.41
CA GLU A 264 -39.51 6.11 -40.98
C GLU A 264 -40.40 5.00 -40.39
N TYR A 265 -39.79 3.97 -39.79
CA TYR A 265 -40.48 2.81 -39.23
C TYR A 265 -40.54 2.81 -37.69
N MET A 266 -39.92 3.80 -37.04
CA MET A 266 -39.83 3.86 -35.59
C MET A 266 -40.70 4.99 -35.02
N GLU A 267 -41.57 4.65 -34.08
CA GLU A 267 -42.31 5.63 -33.29
C GLU A 267 -41.37 6.39 -32.34
N GLY A 268 -41.70 7.65 -32.03
CA GLY A 268 -40.82 8.54 -31.24
C GLY A 268 -40.40 7.96 -29.88
N ILE A 269 -41.27 7.20 -29.21
CA ILE A 269 -40.95 6.53 -27.93
C ILE A 269 -39.90 5.42 -28.14
N ALA A 270 -39.97 4.67 -29.24
CA ALA A 270 -39.02 3.62 -29.55
C ALA A 270 -37.61 4.16 -29.82
N VAL A 271 -37.49 5.34 -30.45
CA VAL A 271 -36.21 6.02 -30.67
C VAL A 271 -35.58 6.43 -29.33
N ILE A 272 -36.37 7.00 -28.41
CA ILE A 272 -35.91 7.42 -27.09
C ILE A 272 -35.43 6.21 -26.27
N MET A 273 -36.22 5.13 -26.24
CA MET A 273 -35.85 3.90 -25.51
C MET A 273 -34.58 3.25 -26.08
N SER A 274 -34.41 3.29 -27.40
CA SER A 274 -33.23 2.77 -28.07
C SER A 274 -31.97 3.60 -27.79
N PHE A 275 -32.11 4.93 -27.67
CA PHE A 275 -31.03 5.81 -27.25
C PHE A 275 -30.54 5.48 -25.83
N PHE A 276 -31.46 5.38 -24.87
CA PHE A 276 -31.11 5.02 -23.50
C PHE A 276 -30.46 3.63 -23.43
N SER A 277 -30.95 2.67 -24.22
CA SER A 277 -30.35 1.34 -24.31
C SER A 277 -28.90 1.39 -24.80
N ALA A 278 -28.60 2.19 -25.84
CA ALA A 278 -27.23 2.38 -26.32
C ALA A 278 -26.32 3.03 -25.26
N VAL A 279 -26.84 4.00 -24.50
CA VAL A 279 -26.13 4.63 -23.38
C VAL A 279 -25.82 3.62 -22.27
N PHE A 280 -26.78 2.79 -21.87
CA PHE A 280 -26.57 1.75 -20.85
C PHE A 280 -25.58 0.68 -21.31
N ILE A 281 -25.63 0.27 -22.58
CA ILE A 281 -24.62 -0.64 -23.17
C ILE A 281 -23.23 0.02 -23.12
N GLY A 282 -23.13 1.31 -23.44
CA GLY A 282 -21.89 2.07 -23.33
C GLY A 282 -21.34 2.10 -21.91
N PHE A 283 -22.19 2.33 -20.91
CA PHE A 283 -21.80 2.25 -19.49
C PHE A 283 -21.36 0.84 -19.09
N GLY A 284 -22.08 -0.21 -19.51
CA GLY A 284 -21.70 -1.59 -19.26
C GLY A 284 -20.33 -1.95 -19.84
N LEU A 285 -20.05 -1.52 -21.08
CA LEU A 285 -18.75 -1.72 -21.73
C LEU A 285 -17.64 -0.89 -21.06
N LEU A 286 -17.94 0.33 -20.60
CA LEU A 286 -17.00 1.14 -19.81
C LEU A 286 -16.64 0.45 -18.48
N SER A 287 -17.63 -0.04 -17.75
CA SER A 287 -17.43 -0.81 -16.52
C SER A 287 -16.66 -2.10 -16.79
N PHE A 288 -16.91 -2.75 -17.93
CA PHE A 288 -16.18 -3.95 -18.36
C PHE A 288 -14.70 -3.67 -18.64
N VAL A 289 -14.39 -2.61 -19.42
CA VAL A 289 -13.00 -2.20 -19.66
C VAL A 289 -12.34 -1.77 -18.34
N GLY A 290 -13.08 -1.07 -17.46
CA GLY A 290 -12.61 -0.73 -16.12
C GLY A 290 -12.26 -1.97 -15.28
N SER A 291 -13.14 -2.95 -15.24
CA SER A 291 -12.93 -4.21 -14.52
C SER A 291 -11.76 -5.01 -15.09
N PHE A 292 -11.58 -5.04 -16.42
CA PHE A 292 -10.44 -5.69 -17.04
C PHE A 292 -9.10 -5.00 -16.70
N MET A 293 -9.11 -3.67 -16.61
CA MET A 293 -7.95 -2.90 -16.13
C MET A 293 -7.63 -3.21 -14.68
N GLU A 294 -8.65 -3.41 -13.84
CA GLU A 294 -8.49 -3.80 -12.44
C GLU A 294 -8.05 -5.27 -12.28
N GLN A 295 -8.50 -6.16 -13.16
CA GLN A 295 -8.19 -7.60 -13.12
C GLN A 295 -6.86 -7.97 -13.79
N TYR A 296 -6.24 -7.08 -14.58
CA TYR A 296 -4.84 -7.25 -14.98
C TYR A 296 -3.88 -7.27 -13.77
N LEU A 297 -4.38 -7.00 -12.56
CA LEU A 297 -3.70 -7.14 -11.27
C LEU A 297 -3.98 -8.48 -10.54
N GLY A 298 -4.65 -9.47 -11.13
CA GLY A 298 -4.58 -10.83 -10.57
C GLY A 298 -5.76 -11.76 -10.85
N ASP A 299 -5.41 -13.03 -11.09
CA ASP A 299 -6.23 -14.24 -11.05
C ASP A 299 -6.88 -14.79 -12.34
N LYS A 300 -6.80 -16.13 -12.48
CA LYS A 300 -7.23 -16.99 -13.59
C LYS A 300 -8.75 -17.12 -13.70
N THR A 301 -9.50 -16.97 -12.60
CA THR A 301 -10.97 -17.13 -12.55
C THR A 301 -11.68 -16.16 -13.51
N THR A 302 -11.13 -14.96 -13.64
CA THR A 302 -11.56 -13.91 -14.55
C THR A 302 -11.54 -14.31 -16.03
N LYS A 303 -10.51 -15.06 -16.47
CA LYS A 303 -10.37 -15.48 -17.88
C LYS A 303 -11.51 -16.41 -18.30
N CYS A 304 -12.06 -17.17 -17.35
CA CYS A 304 -13.17 -18.09 -17.60
C CYS A 304 -14.50 -17.34 -17.78
N MET A 305 -14.79 -16.36 -16.91
CA MET A 305 -15.98 -15.52 -17.05
C MET A 305 -15.98 -14.68 -18.33
N PHE A 306 -14.80 -14.27 -18.82
CA PHE A 306 -14.63 -13.57 -20.10
C PHE A 306 -15.09 -14.41 -21.30
N ILE A 307 -14.68 -15.68 -21.36
CA ILE A 307 -15.07 -16.58 -22.46
C ILE A 307 -16.57 -16.84 -22.42
N VAL A 308 -17.13 -17.08 -21.24
CA VAL A 308 -18.57 -17.36 -21.07
C VAL A 308 -19.41 -16.14 -21.43
N GLY A 309 -19.04 -14.93 -20.95
CA GLY A 309 -19.75 -13.69 -21.25
C GLY A 309 -19.68 -13.30 -22.73
N GLY A 310 -18.50 -13.44 -23.36
CA GLY A 310 -18.33 -13.20 -24.79
C GLY A 310 -19.17 -14.14 -25.67
N VAL A 311 -19.20 -15.43 -25.32
CA VAL A 311 -20.03 -16.43 -26.01
C VAL A 311 -21.52 -16.11 -25.83
N ALA A 312 -21.95 -15.73 -24.62
CA ALA A 312 -23.35 -15.36 -24.35
C ALA A 312 -23.78 -14.12 -25.15
N ALA A 313 -22.94 -13.09 -25.24
CA ALA A 313 -23.26 -11.86 -25.98
C ALA A 313 -23.39 -12.12 -27.49
N VAL A 314 -22.47 -12.91 -28.07
CA VAL A 314 -22.56 -13.36 -29.47
C VAL A 314 -23.84 -14.18 -29.69
N TRP A 315 -24.21 -15.02 -28.72
CA TRP A 315 -25.39 -15.86 -28.83
C TRP A 315 -26.69 -15.03 -28.80
N VAL A 316 -26.81 -14.03 -27.93
CA VAL A 316 -27.97 -13.12 -27.92
C VAL A 316 -28.07 -12.36 -29.25
N LEU A 317 -26.95 -11.89 -29.79
CA LEU A 317 -26.90 -11.19 -31.08
C LEU A 317 -27.39 -12.08 -32.25
N LEU A 318 -26.97 -13.34 -32.27
CA LEU A 318 -27.41 -14.31 -33.27
C LEU A 318 -28.90 -14.67 -33.10
N LEU A 319 -29.41 -14.83 -31.87
CA LEU A 319 -30.84 -15.05 -31.63
C LEU A 319 -31.69 -13.89 -32.16
N CYS A 320 -31.25 -12.64 -31.96
CA CYS A 320 -31.93 -11.47 -32.50
C CYS A 320 -31.92 -11.41 -34.04
N ILE A 321 -30.91 -12.01 -34.70
CA ILE A 321 -30.83 -12.07 -36.16
C ILE A 321 -31.70 -13.21 -36.71
N PHE A 322 -31.74 -14.36 -36.05
CA PHE A 322 -32.43 -15.56 -36.52
C PHE A 322 -33.92 -15.64 -36.16
N PHE A 323 -34.38 -14.92 -35.13
CA PHE A 323 -35.79 -14.84 -34.74
C PHE A 323 -36.51 -13.59 -35.28
N ARG A 324 -35.99 -13.02 -36.37
CA ARG A 324 -36.65 -11.97 -37.17
C ARG A 324 -37.32 -12.59 -38.39
#